data_AF-A0A0L7LGT7-F1
#
_entry.id   AF-A0A0L7LGT7-F1
#
_cell.length_a   1.000
_cell.length_b   1.000
_cell.length_c   1.000
_cell.angle_alpha   90.00
_cell.angle_beta   90.00
_cell.angle_gamma   90.00
#
_symmetry.space_group_name_H-M   'P 1'
#
loop_
_entity.id
_entity.type
_entity.pdbx_description
1 polymer ?
#
loop_
_entity_poly.entity_id
_entity_poly.type
_entity_poly.pdbx_seq_one_letter_code
_entity_poly.pdbx_strand_id
1 'polypeptide(L)'
;MTACAHRVVAIIPFANIGRLAEFHPYCNVFACMETFLAVLEVEWLTHVCIERYVIAKYVTNGWTINKSHYTLFKGLCAFFATLYSFLPVIGIGRYGFDFSCNFCTFDMILPDSWQRYYIVTIFFLRSIKPTAVM
;
A
#
# COMPACT_ATOMS: atom_id res chain seq x y z
N MET A 1 -11.90 20.59 -1.81
CA MET A 1 -12.82 20.05 -2.85
C MET A 1 -13.09 21.04 -3.99
N THR A 2 -13.14 22.35 -3.75
CA THR A 2 -13.35 23.38 -4.81
C THR A 2 -12.19 23.55 -5.80
N ALA A 3 -10.96 23.15 -5.46
CA ALA A 3 -9.78 23.34 -6.31
C ALA A 3 -9.69 22.39 -7.52
N CYS A 4 -10.29 21.20 -7.47
CA CYS A 4 -10.20 20.21 -8.56
C CYS A 4 -11.25 20.39 -9.67
N ALA A 5 -12.27 21.25 -9.46
CA ALA A 5 -13.35 21.44 -10.43
C ALA A 5 -12.91 22.15 -11.73
N HIS A 6 -11.72 22.75 -11.76
CA HIS A 6 -11.31 23.70 -12.80
C HIS A 6 -10.32 23.15 -13.85
N ARG A 7 -9.93 21.87 -13.77
CA ARG A 7 -8.80 21.30 -14.56
C ARG A 7 -9.23 20.19 -15.55
N VAL A 8 -10.34 20.41 -16.26
CA VAL A 8 -11.01 19.42 -17.13
C VAL A 8 -10.38 19.25 -18.53
N VAL A 9 -9.27 19.91 -18.86
CA VAL A 9 -8.76 19.89 -20.25
C VAL A 9 -7.29 19.51 -20.34
N ALA A 10 -7.08 18.25 -20.77
CA ALA A 10 -6.11 17.80 -21.79
C ALA A 10 -5.16 16.64 -21.39
N ILE A 11 -5.16 15.63 -22.27
CA ILE A 11 -4.04 14.85 -22.86
C ILE A 11 -4.26 13.31 -22.81
N ILE A 12 -4.05 12.67 -23.97
CA ILE A 12 -4.24 11.25 -24.38
C ILE A 12 -2.85 10.73 -24.89
N PRO A 13 -2.44 9.43 -24.99
CA PRO A 13 -3.06 8.13 -24.64
C PRO A 13 -2.17 7.20 -23.76
N PHE A 14 -2.49 7.08 -22.47
CA PHE A 14 -2.49 5.81 -21.70
C PHE A 14 -3.91 5.62 -21.10
N ALA A 15 -4.90 6.12 -21.84
CA ALA A 15 -5.91 7.05 -21.33
C ALA A 15 -7.27 6.47 -20.93
N ASN A 16 -7.35 5.17 -20.58
CA ASN A 16 -8.63 4.59 -20.15
C ASN A 16 -8.70 4.13 -18.69
N ILE A 17 -7.59 4.12 -17.94
CA ILE A 17 -7.63 3.84 -16.49
C ILE A 17 -7.76 5.14 -15.67
N GLY A 18 -7.09 6.22 -16.09
CA GLY A 18 -7.22 7.53 -15.44
C GLY A 18 -8.62 8.15 -15.55
N ARG A 19 -9.37 7.86 -16.63
CA ARG A 19 -10.76 8.33 -16.79
C ARG A 19 -11.78 7.65 -15.88
N LEU A 20 -11.48 6.46 -15.34
CA LEU A 20 -12.30 5.83 -14.30
C LEU A 20 -12.15 6.56 -12.96
N ALA A 21 -11.03 7.24 -12.72
CA ALA A 21 -10.81 8.02 -11.50
C ALA A 21 -11.65 9.31 -11.44
N GLU A 22 -12.19 9.80 -12.57
CA GLU A 22 -13.06 10.99 -12.62
C GLU A 22 -14.45 10.72 -12.01
N PHE A 23 -14.87 9.45 -11.93
CA PHE A 23 -16.07 9.06 -11.20
C PHE A 23 -15.71 8.76 -9.74
N HIS A 24 -16.17 9.65 -8.86
CA HIS A 24 -16.05 9.56 -7.39
C HIS A 24 -16.21 8.13 -6.78
N PRO A 25 -17.14 7.25 -7.23
CA PRO A 25 -17.24 5.90 -6.67
C PRO A 25 -16.09 4.96 -7.05
N TYR A 26 -15.45 5.13 -8.22
CA TYR A 26 -14.34 4.28 -8.66
C TYR A 26 -12.98 4.74 -8.12
N CYS A 27 -12.88 6.00 -7.68
CA CYS A 27 -11.69 6.57 -7.04
C CYS A 27 -11.25 5.77 -5.81
N ASN A 28 -12.19 5.37 -4.95
CA ASN A 28 -11.89 4.58 -3.75
C ASN A 28 -11.39 3.18 -4.08
N VAL A 29 -11.96 2.53 -5.10
CA VAL A 29 -11.56 1.18 -5.52
C VAL A 29 -10.18 1.22 -6.17
N PHE A 30 -9.94 2.22 -7.03
CA PHE A 30 -8.65 2.43 -7.68
C PHE A 30 -7.55 2.71 -6.65
N ALA A 31 -7.77 3.67 -5.75
CA ALA A 31 -6.80 4.02 -4.71
C ALA A 31 -6.55 2.85 -3.74
N CYS A 32 -7.59 2.05 -3.44
CA CYS A 32 -7.44 0.83 -2.65
C CYS A 32 -6.55 -0.20 -3.35
N MET A 33 -6.77 -0.44 -4.65
CA MET A 33 -5.97 -1.38 -5.44
C MET A 33 -4.51 -0.92 -5.57
N GLU A 34 -4.28 0.36 -5.87
CA GLU A 34 -2.94 0.95 -5.92
C GLU A 34 -2.22 0.83 -4.57
N THR A 35 -2.92 1.14 -3.47
CA THR A 35 -2.36 1.00 -2.12
C THR A 35 -2.03 -0.46 -1.80
N PHE A 36 -2.89 -1.40 -2.20
CA PHE A 36 -2.68 -2.84 -2.02
C PHE A 36 -1.43 -3.32 -2.73
N LEU A 37 -1.30 -3.00 -4.02
CA LEU A 37 -0.13 -3.39 -4.82
C LEU A 37 1.15 -2.77 -4.25
N ALA A 38 1.12 -1.49 -3.88
CA ALA A 38 2.29 -0.82 -3.31
C ALA A 38 2.71 -1.38 -1.94
N VAL A 39 1.77 -1.79 -1.08
CA VAL A 39 2.11 -2.44 0.20
C VAL A 39 2.63 -3.86 -0.04
N LEU A 40 1.97 -4.60 -0.94
CA LEU A 40 2.35 -5.97 -1.27
C LEU A 40 3.77 -6.06 -1.86
N GLU A 41 4.13 -5.11 -2.73
CA GLU A 41 5.48 -5.02 -3.30
C GLU A 41 6.55 -4.85 -2.21
N VAL A 42 6.35 -3.91 -1.27
CA VAL A 42 7.29 -3.68 -0.17
C VAL A 42 7.38 -4.89 0.76
N GLU A 43 6.25 -5.53 1.10
CA GLU A 43 6.23 -6.73 1.93
C GLU A 43 6.90 -7.93 1.22
N TRP A 44 6.73 -8.08 -0.09
CA TRP A 44 7.44 -9.10 -0.85
C TRP A 44 8.95 -8.85 -0.91
N LEU A 45 9.37 -7.60 -1.10
CA LEU A 45 10.79 -7.26 -1.18
C LEU A 45 11.50 -7.50 0.17
N THR A 46 10.85 -7.14 1.28
CA THR A 46 11.35 -7.47 2.62
C THR A 46 11.44 -8.97 2.85
N HIS A 47 10.44 -9.74 2.41
CA HIS A 47 10.46 -11.18 2.54
C HIS A 47 11.61 -11.81 1.75
N VAL A 48 11.90 -11.34 0.54
CA VAL A 48 13.05 -11.80 -0.25
C VAL A 48 14.39 -11.54 0.47
N CYS A 49 14.52 -10.38 1.13
CA CYS A 49 15.70 -10.09 1.95
C CYS A 49 15.84 -11.06 3.13
N ILE A 50 14.75 -11.29 3.87
CA ILE A 50 14.72 -12.26 4.99
C ILE A 50 15.08 -13.66 4.47
N GLU A 51 14.50 -14.08 3.35
CA GLU A 51 14.72 -15.40 2.75
C GLU A 51 16.20 -15.61 2.43
N ARG A 52 16.84 -14.64 1.76
CA ARG A 52 18.28 -14.73 1.44
C ARG A 52 19.15 -14.81 2.70
N TYR A 53 18.82 -14.04 3.72
CA TYR A 53 19.53 -14.08 5.00
C TYR A 53 19.34 -15.44 5.72
N VAL A 54 18.11 -15.94 5.78
CA VAL A 54 17.79 -17.23 6.42
C VAL A 54 18.47 -18.38 5.68
N ILE A 55 18.44 -18.40 4.36
CA ILE A 55 19.11 -19.45 3.56
C ILE A 55 20.62 -19.46 3.85
N ALA A 56 21.28 -18.29 3.83
CA ALA A 56 22.71 -18.20 4.13
C ALA A 56 23.04 -18.73 5.53
N LYS A 57 22.20 -18.41 6.53
CA LYS A 57 22.36 -18.88 7.91
C LYS A 57 22.05 -20.37 8.11
N TYR A 58 21.09 -20.92 7.37
CA TYR A 58 20.71 -22.32 7.47
C TYR A 58 21.74 -23.23 6.79
N VAL A 59 22.28 -22.81 5.64
CA VAL A 59 23.36 -23.52 4.94
C VAL A 59 24.61 -23.60 5.81
N THR A 60 24.97 -22.50 6.48
CA THR A 60 26.15 -22.48 7.39
C THR A 60 25.98 -23.38 8.61
N ASN A 61 24.76 -23.55 9.11
CA ASN A 61 24.45 -24.42 10.27
C ASN A 61 24.01 -25.86 9.89
N GLY A 62 23.90 -26.18 8.60
CA GLY A 62 23.46 -27.50 8.13
C GLY A 62 21.98 -27.83 8.43
N TRP A 63 21.12 -26.82 8.60
CA TRP A 63 19.70 -27.02 8.92
C TRP A 63 18.83 -27.10 7.65
N THR A 64 17.79 -27.92 7.69
CA THR A 64 16.84 -28.05 6.56
C THR A 64 15.68 -27.05 6.71
N ILE A 65 15.29 -26.42 5.60
CA ILE A 65 14.17 -25.46 5.57
C ILE A 65 12.91 -26.19 5.12
N ASN A 66 11.86 -26.15 5.95
CA ASN A 66 10.56 -26.69 5.58
C ASN A 66 9.87 -25.75 4.57
N LYS A 67 9.42 -26.30 3.44
CA LYS A 67 8.75 -25.58 2.34
C LYS A 67 7.46 -24.87 2.77
N SER A 68 6.82 -25.31 3.85
CA SER A 68 5.61 -24.68 4.38
C SER A 68 5.81 -23.21 4.82
N HIS A 69 7.05 -22.84 5.21
CA HIS A 69 7.37 -21.47 5.60
C HIS A 69 7.06 -20.47 4.47
N TYR A 70 7.40 -20.81 3.22
CA TYR A 70 7.19 -19.93 2.07
C TYR A 70 5.70 -19.62 1.85
N THR A 71 4.83 -20.62 2.00
CA THR A 71 3.39 -20.43 1.84
C THR A 71 2.82 -19.55 2.95
N LEU A 72 3.25 -19.80 4.19
CA LEU A 72 2.81 -19.02 5.36
C LEU A 72 3.21 -17.54 5.21
N PHE A 73 4.44 -17.27 4.79
CA PHE A 73 4.91 -15.90 4.60
C PHE A 73 4.21 -15.16 3.46
N LYS A 74 3.99 -15.81 2.31
CA LYS A 74 3.20 -15.22 1.22
C LYS A 74 1.78 -14.88 1.68
N GLY A 75 1.16 -15.77 2.46
CA GLY A 75 -0.15 -15.54 3.06
C GLY A 75 -0.15 -14.34 4.01
N LEU A 76 0.85 -14.22 4.88
CA LEU A 76 0.99 -13.07 5.77
C LEU A 76 1.18 -11.75 5.02
N CYS A 77 2.02 -11.72 3.98
CA CYS A 77 2.21 -10.51 3.16
C CYS A 77 0.89 -10.06 2.52
N ALA A 78 0.14 -11.00 1.94
CA ALA A 78 -1.17 -10.71 1.35
C ALA A 78 -2.20 -10.25 2.41
N PHE A 79 -2.18 -10.85 3.59
CA PHE A 79 -3.03 -10.46 4.72
C PHE A 79 -2.75 -9.03 5.17
N PHE A 80 -1.47 -8.67 5.38
CA PHE A 80 -1.08 -7.31 5.76
C PHE A 80 -1.43 -6.29 4.65
N ALA A 81 -1.13 -6.60 3.39
CA ALA A 81 -1.47 -5.72 2.27
C ALA A 81 -2.98 -5.45 2.19
N THR A 82 -3.81 -6.49 2.39
CA THR A 82 -5.26 -6.35 2.43
C THR A 82 -5.68 -5.48 3.62
N LEU A 83 -5.17 -5.76 4.82
CA LEU A 83 -5.53 -5.03 6.04
C LEU A 83 -5.23 -3.52 5.91
N TYR A 84 -4.04 -3.16 5.41
CA TYR A 84 -3.66 -1.76 5.24
C TYR A 84 -4.50 -1.04 4.18
N SER A 85 -4.87 -1.74 3.10
CA SER A 85 -5.60 -1.12 1.98
C SER A 85 -7.10 -1.03 2.22
N PHE A 86 -7.65 -1.92 3.06
CA PHE A 86 -9.06 -1.94 3.39
C PHE A 86 -9.42 -1.01 4.56
N LEU A 87 -8.44 -0.64 5.39
CA LEU A 87 -8.63 0.28 6.52
C LEU A 87 -9.32 1.61 6.13
N PRO A 88 -8.93 2.28 5.02
CA PRO A 88 -9.56 3.53 4.59
C PRO A 88 -10.96 3.32 4.01
N VAL A 89 -11.25 2.12 3.50
CA VAL A 89 -12.60 1.74 3.03
C VAL A 89 -13.57 1.57 4.20
N ILE A 90 -13.10 1.09 5.35
CA ILE A 90 -13.89 0.93 6.59
C ILE A 90 -14.09 2.29 7.30
N GLY A 91 -13.46 3.38 6.82
CA GLY A 91 -13.63 4.73 7.36
C GLY A 91 -12.53 5.18 8.31
N ILE A 92 -11.42 4.42 8.41
CA ILE A 92 -10.20 4.84 9.12
C ILE A 92 -9.23 5.43 8.09
N GLY A 93 -9.28 6.76 7.93
CA GLY A 93 -8.63 7.45 6.81
C GLY A 93 -9.57 7.61 5.62
N ARG A 94 -9.10 8.30 4.57
CA ARG A 94 -9.89 8.56 3.37
C ARG A 94 -9.02 8.41 2.13
N TYR A 95 -9.60 7.85 1.07
CA TYR A 95 -9.04 7.99 -0.26
C TYR A 95 -9.56 9.28 -0.86
N GLY A 96 -8.67 9.99 -1.54
CA GLY A 96 -8.94 11.30 -2.11
C GLY A 96 -8.09 11.53 -3.35
N PHE A 97 -8.39 12.62 -4.03
CA PHE A 97 -7.54 13.08 -5.12
C PHE A 97 -6.25 13.66 -4.55
N ASP A 98 -5.15 13.37 -5.24
CA ASP A 98 -3.85 13.99 -4.98
C ASP A 98 -3.89 15.51 -5.23
N PHE A 99 -2.87 16.25 -4.79
CA PHE A 99 -2.76 17.71 -4.98
C PHE A 99 -2.87 18.15 -6.45
N SER A 100 -2.46 17.28 -7.37
CA SER A 100 -2.57 17.51 -8.82
C SER A 100 -3.95 17.20 -9.41
N CYS A 101 -4.86 16.63 -8.61
CA CYS A 101 -6.21 16.19 -8.97
C CYS A 101 -6.30 15.12 -10.08
N ASN A 102 -5.18 14.49 -10.46
CA ASN A 102 -5.13 13.54 -11.58
C ASN A 102 -5.20 12.08 -11.13
N PHE A 103 -4.84 11.79 -9.89
CA PHE A 103 -4.76 10.44 -9.35
C PHE A 103 -5.51 10.35 -8.03
N CYS A 104 -6.14 9.21 -7.81
CA CYS A 104 -6.74 8.88 -6.51
C CYS A 104 -5.70 8.15 -5.67
N THR A 105 -5.41 8.69 -4.50
CA THR A 105 -4.41 8.17 -3.56
C THR A 105 -4.96 8.22 -2.14
N PHE A 106 -4.21 7.67 -1.19
CA PHE A 106 -4.52 7.85 0.22
C PHE A 106 -4.32 9.32 0.60
N ASP A 107 -5.36 9.94 1.16
CA ASP A 107 -5.33 11.35 1.54
C ASP A 107 -4.33 11.55 2.69
N MET A 108 -3.26 12.30 2.43
CA MET A 108 -2.23 12.61 3.41
C MET A 108 -2.62 13.78 4.32
N ILE A 109 -3.78 14.40 4.09
CA ILE A 109 -4.31 15.44 4.97
C ILE A 109 -4.72 14.79 6.29
N LEU A 110 -3.95 15.09 7.34
CA LEU A 110 -4.20 14.57 8.67
C LEU A 110 -5.53 15.14 9.22
N PRO A 111 -6.51 14.31 9.60
CA PRO A 111 -7.72 14.79 10.23
C PRO A 111 -7.41 15.30 11.65
N ASP A 112 -8.13 16.31 12.13
CA ASP A 112 -7.99 16.83 13.50
C ASP A 112 -8.47 15.85 14.60
N SER A 113 -9.05 14.72 14.20
CA SER A 113 -9.58 13.69 15.10
C SER A 113 -8.50 12.70 15.58
N TRP A 114 -8.88 11.82 16.51
CA TRP A 114 -8.05 10.70 17.01
C TRP A 114 -7.54 9.76 15.91
N GLN A 115 -8.14 9.79 14.71
CA GLN A 115 -7.70 8.99 13.56
C GLN A 115 -6.27 9.33 13.11
N ARG A 116 -5.78 10.55 13.40
CA ARG A 116 -4.41 10.96 13.06
C ARG A 116 -3.34 10.03 13.62
N TYR A 117 -3.51 9.59 14.87
CA TYR A 117 -2.50 8.76 15.55
C TYR A 117 -2.42 7.37 14.91
N TYR A 118 -3.56 6.80 14.53
CA TYR A 118 -3.62 5.53 13.84
C TYR A 118 -2.94 5.61 12.47
N ILE A 119 -3.28 6.64 11.69
CA ILE A 119 -2.69 6.85 10.35
C ILE A 119 -1.17 7.00 10.45
N VAL A 120 -0.68 7.85 11.35
CA VAL A 120 0.78 8.05 11.55
C VAL A 120 1.46 6.77 12.00
N THR A 121 0.87 6.01 12.92
CA THR A 121 1.44 4.75 13.41
C THR A 121 1.52 3.71 12.29
N ILE A 122 0.50 3.63 11.43
CA ILE A 122 0.48 2.74 10.27
C ILE A 122 1.58 3.10 9.28
N PHE A 123 1.73 4.39 8.93
CA PHE A 123 2.79 4.83 8.03
C PHE A 123 4.18 4.59 8.62
N PHE A 124 4.33 4.83 9.91
CA PHE A 124 5.58 4.59 10.64
C PHE A 124 5.93 3.10 10.63
N LEU A 125 5.00 2.21 10.98
CA LEU A 125 5.21 0.76 10.96
C LEU A 125 5.49 0.26 9.54
N ARG A 126 4.75 0.75 8.54
CA ARG A 126 4.96 0.42 7.12
C ARG A 126 6.34 0.83 6.64
N SER A 127 6.89 1.94 7.12
CA SER A 127 8.19 2.45 6.66
C SER A 127 9.37 1.87 7.43
N ILE A 128 9.23 1.65 8.74
CA ILE A 128 10.36 1.21 9.58
C ILE A 128 10.58 -0.28 9.50
N LYS A 129 9.52 -1.08 9.43
CA LYS A 129 9.64 -2.54 9.29
C LYS A 129 10.53 -2.93 8.09
N PRO A 130 10.35 -2.40 6.87
CA PRO A 130 11.24 -2.72 5.76
C PRO A 130 12.65 -2.18 5.97
N THR A 131 12.81 -0.94 6.45
CA THR A 131 14.15 -0.34 6.65
C THR A 131 14.96 -1.04 7.74
N ALA A 132 14.33 -1.59 8.79
CA ALA A 132 15.03 -2.29 9.85
C ALA A 132 15.46 -3.72 9.45
N VAL A 133 14.81 -4.29 8.43
CA VAL A 133 15.02 -5.68 8.00
C VAL A 133 15.89 -5.77 6.74
N MET A 134 15.91 -4.73 5.91
CA MET A 134 16.85 -4.56 4.80
C MET A 134 18.22 -4.09 5.31
#